data_AF-A0A671WS14-F1
#
_entry.id   AF-A0A671WS14-F1
#
_cell.length_a   1.000
_cell.length_b   1.000
_cell.length_c   1.000
_cell.angle_alpha   90.00
_cell.angle_beta   90.00
_cell.angle_gamma   90.00
#
_symmetry.space_group_name_H-M   'P 1'
#
loop_
_entity.id
_entity.type
_entity.pdbx_description
1 polymer ?
#
loop_
_entity_poly.entity_id
_entity_poly.type
_entity_poly.pdbx_seq_one_letter_code
_entity_poly.pdbx_strand_id
1 'polypeptide(L)'
;LGGRNHDVRVKHLVTQPGNGKGLFAKKSIKKGDVIFLERPLVSAQFLWNALYKYKACDYCLRALETAEENARRLSGIPGLNLPHPELCRVRPELHQACPQCQVMYCSSECRQAAAEQYHRVLCLGPSQEDPDHPINKLKDAWRSMHYPPETSSIMLMARMVAAVKQAKDKAHWQKLFSHFCSRAANEEEEIAHKLLGEKFRVSYRHVTSWFVPEGFRSLFALVGTNGQGIGTSSLSQWVHACDSLELPAQQREQLDSFIDQLYKDIEKETGDFLNCEGSGLFLLQSSCNHSCIPNAEASFPENNFLLQLSALSDISPGEEICISYLDCCQRDRSRHSRHKILRENYLFVCSCPKCVSQMDELDATSEEEEEEEGEAEGETEGDEMEDEMTDV
;
A
#
# COMPACT_ATOMS: atom_id res chain seq x y z
N LEU A 1 -16.70 -13.51 2.70
CA LEU A 1 -15.43 -13.77 1.99
C LEU A 1 -15.65 -14.92 1.01
N GLY A 2 -16.21 -14.63 -0.17
CA GLY A 2 -16.53 -15.62 -1.21
C GLY A 2 -15.76 -15.27 -2.47
N GLY A 3 -14.57 -15.87 -2.61
CA GLY A 3 -13.69 -15.74 -3.76
C GLY A 3 -12.98 -17.08 -3.97
N ARG A 4 -12.54 -17.35 -5.21
CA ARG A 4 -11.96 -18.60 -5.73
C ARG A 4 -10.67 -19.03 -5.01
N ASN A 5 -10.73 -19.34 -3.72
CA ASN A 5 -9.56 -19.73 -2.90
C ASN A 5 -9.34 -21.26 -2.89
N HIS A 6 -10.02 -22.00 -3.77
CA HIS A 6 -9.95 -23.46 -3.79
C HIS A 6 -8.58 -23.99 -4.22
N ASP A 7 -7.80 -23.17 -4.92
CA ASP A 7 -6.56 -23.55 -5.59
C ASP A 7 -5.31 -23.33 -4.73
N VAL A 8 -5.46 -22.71 -3.56
CA VAL A 8 -4.36 -22.43 -2.63
C VAL A 8 -4.68 -22.91 -1.21
N ARG A 9 -3.64 -23.12 -0.40
CA ARG A 9 -3.73 -23.39 1.04
C ARG A 9 -2.67 -22.57 1.78
N VAL A 10 -3.05 -22.04 2.94
CA VAL A 10 -2.09 -21.54 3.91
C VAL A 10 -1.54 -22.73 4.70
N LYS A 11 -0.22 -22.80 4.87
CA LYS A 11 0.45 -23.76 5.76
C LYS A 11 1.23 -22.99 6.82
N HIS A 12 1.29 -23.55 8.03
CA HIS A 12 2.24 -23.09 9.04
C HIS A 12 3.61 -23.70 8.76
N LEU A 13 4.63 -22.85 8.65
CA LEU A 13 6.01 -23.25 8.45
C LEU A 13 6.66 -23.42 9.81
N VAL A 14 7.21 -24.61 10.06
CA VAL A 14 8.06 -24.86 11.23
C VAL A 14 9.48 -24.58 10.79
N THR A 15 9.86 -23.31 10.79
CA THR A 15 11.26 -22.88 10.63
C THR A 15 11.83 -22.63 12.02
N GLN A 16 13.08 -23.00 12.28
CA GLN A 16 13.76 -22.47 13.46
C GLN A 16 14.41 -21.13 13.08
N PRO A 17 14.21 -20.05 13.85
CA PRO A 17 13.52 -20.00 15.13
C PRO A 17 12.19 -19.19 15.02
N GLY A 18 11.14 -19.83 14.48
CA GLY A 18 9.83 -19.21 14.42
C GLY A 18 8.79 -19.94 13.57
N ASN A 19 7.56 -20.03 14.09
CA ASN A 19 6.42 -20.47 13.30
C ASN A 19 6.03 -19.37 12.30
N GLY A 20 6.33 -19.59 11.02
CA GLY A 20 5.87 -18.76 9.90
C GLY A 20 4.54 -19.25 9.32
N LYS A 21 3.99 -18.52 8.36
CA LYS A 21 2.95 -19.02 7.46
C LYS A 21 3.43 -18.82 6.02
N GLY A 22 2.98 -19.69 5.12
CA GLY A 22 3.23 -19.57 3.69
C GLY A 22 2.00 -19.96 2.90
N LEU A 23 1.86 -19.41 1.70
CA LEU A 23 0.79 -19.75 0.77
C LEU A 23 1.31 -20.78 -0.24
N PHE A 24 0.57 -21.86 -0.44
CA PHE A 24 0.99 -22.96 -1.32
C PHE A 24 -0.09 -23.31 -2.33
N ALA A 25 0.33 -23.62 -3.56
CA ALA A 25 -0.55 -24.12 -4.59
C ALA A 25 -1.09 -25.53 -4.21
N LYS A 26 -2.37 -25.79 -4.49
CA LYS A 26 -2.99 -27.12 -4.37
C LYS A 26 -3.00 -27.89 -5.68
N LYS A 27 -2.92 -27.18 -6.82
CA LYS A 27 -2.91 -27.71 -8.17
C LYS A 27 -1.89 -26.94 -9.01
N SER A 28 -1.65 -27.40 -10.24
CA SER A 28 -0.81 -26.67 -11.19
C SER A 28 -1.51 -25.37 -11.60
N ILE A 29 -0.75 -24.28 -11.66
CA ILE A 29 -1.19 -22.95 -12.11
C ILE A 29 -0.27 -22.54 -13.25
N LYS A 30 -0.80 -22.03 -14.36
CA LYS A 30 0.00 -21.61 -15.50
C LYS A 30 0.41 -20.15 -15.40
N LYS A 31 1.56 -19.82 -15.99
CA LYS A 31 1.97 -18.42 -16.16
C LYS A 31 0.82 -17.60 -16.75
N GLY A 32 0.54 -16.45 -16.13
CA GLY A 32 -0.53 -15.54 -16.52
C GLY A 32 -1.90 -15.86 -15.90
N ASP A 33 -2.08 -17.03 -15.28
CA ASP A 33 -3.34 -17.36 -14.61
C ASP A 33 -3.55 -16.50 -13.36
N VAL A 34 -4.82 -16.11 -13.14
CA VAL A 34 -5.26 -15.52 -11.87
C VAL A 34 -5.33 -16.61 -10.80
N ILE A 35 -4.52 -16.45 -9.75
CA ILE A 35 -4.46 -17.35 -8.59
C ILE A 35 -5.70 -17.13 -7.71
N PHE A 36 -5.94 -15.88 -7.28
CA PHE A 36 -7.15 -15.51 -6.54
C PHE A 36 -7.43 -14.01 -6.65
N LEU A 37 -8.66 -13.64 -6.26
CA LEU A 37 -9.09 -12.26 -6.04
C LEU A 37 -9.40 -12.05 -4.56
N GLU A 38 -8.97 -10.94 -3.99
CA GLU A 38 -9.19 -10.64 -2.57
C GLU A 38 -9.58 -9.18 -2.35
N ARG A 39 -10.57 -8.96 -1.47
CA ARG A 39 -10.90 -7.63 -0.95
C ARG A 39 -10.20 -7.45 0.39
N PRO A 40 -9.69 -6.24 0.71
CA PRO A 40 -9.05 -6.02 1.99
C PRO A 40 -10.09 -6.09 3.12
N LEU A 41 -9.65 -6.46 4.31
CA LEU A 41 -10.45 -6.35 5.53
C LEU A 41 -10.69 -4.89 5.89
N VAL A 42 -9.68 -4.05 5.69
CA VAL A 42 -9.75 -2.59 5.78
C VAL A 42 -8.75 -2.00 4.79
N SER A 43 -9.08 -0.85 4.21
CA SER A 43 -8.20 -0.04 3.36
C SER A 43 -8.28 1.41 3.78
N ALA A 44 -7.30 2.25 3.46
CA ALA A 44 -7.36 3.69 3.67
C ALA A 44 -6.49 4.41 2.65
N GLN A 45 -6.94 5.58 2.20
CA GLN A 45 -6.13 6.47 1.37
C GLN A 45 -4.94 6.98 2.19
N PHE A 46 -3.81 7.23 1.53
CA PHE A 46 -2.68 7.94 2.12
C PHE A 46 -3.10 9.37 2.47
N LEU A 47 -2.64 9.84 3.63
CA LEU A 47 -2.98 11.15 4.16
C LEU A 47 -2.34 12.27 3.34
N TRP A 48 -1.13 12.04 2.81
CA TRP A 48 -0.49 12.99 1.90
C TRP A 48 -1.24 13.11 0.59
N ASN A 49 -1.68 11.99 -0.01
CA ASN A 49 -2.51 12.03 -1.22
C ASN A 49 -3.81 12.82 -0.98
N ALA A 50 -4.49 12.58 0.14
CA ALA A 50 -5.67 13.34 0.50
C ALA A 50 -5.38 14.85 0.69
N LEU A 51 -4.22 15.20 1.29
CA LEU A 51 -3.77 16.58 1.44
C LEU A 51 -3.52 17.25 0.08
N TYR A 52 -2.82 16.56 -0.83
CA TYR A 52 -2.55 16.96 -2.21
C TYR A 52 -3.76 16.77 -3.15
N LYS A 53 -4.96 16.58 -2.58
CA LYS A 53 -6.26 16.59 -3.28
C LYS A 53 -6.46 15.47 -4.29
N TYR A 54 -5.75 14.35 -4.13
CA TYR A 54 -6.08 13.12 -4.84
C TYR A 54 -7.48 12.66 -4.42
N LYS A 55 -8.38 12.52 -5.39
CA LYS A 55 -9.78 12.17 -5.12
C LYS A 55 -9.96 10.67 -5.26
N ALA A 56 -10.12 9.98 -4.14
CA ALA A 56 -10.39 8.55 -4.10
C ALA A 56 -11.69 8.24 -3.37
N CYS A 57 -12.35 7.15 -3.78
CA CYS A 57 -13.49 6.61 -3.06
C CYS A 57 -13.06 6.18 -1.66
N ASP A 58 -13.71 6.71 -0.63
CA ASP A 58 -13.35 6.40 0.77
C ASP A 58 -13.46 4.89 1.09
N TYR A 59 -14.32 4.15 0.38
CA TYR A 59 -14.44 2.71 0.56
C TYR A 59 -13.41 1.90 -0.23
N CYS A 60 -13.43 2.02 -1.56
CA CYS A 60 -12.71 1.11 -2.46
C CYS A 60 -11.45 1.71 -3.09
N LEU A 61 -11.07 2.94 -2.71
CA LEU A 61 -9.94 3.71 -3.23
C LEU A 61 -9.96 4.01 -4.74
N ARG A 62 -11.01 3.61 -5.46
CA ARG A 62 -11.19 3.99 -6.87
C ARG A 62 -11.06 5.51 -7.07
N ALA A 63 -10.27 5.90 -8.07
CA ALA A 63 -10.15 7.30 -8.49
C ALA A 63 -11.52 7.90 -8.83
N LEU A 64 -11.79 9.09 -8.29
CA LEU A 64 -13.02 9.85 -8.49
C LEU A 64 -12.83 11.04 -9.45
N GLU A 65 -11.60 11.27 -9.89
CA GLU A 65 -11.30 12.22 -10.97
C GLU A 65 -11.12 11.45 -12.28
N THR A 66 -11.61 12.02 -13.37
CA THR A 66 -11.39 11.50 -14.72
C THR A 66 -9.89 11.45 -15.03
N ALA A 67 -9.50 10.67 -16.04
CA ALA A 67 -8.10 10.57 -16.47
C ALA A 67 -7.55 11.95 -16.88
N GLU A 68 -8.37 12.78 -17.53
CA GLU A 68 -7.98 14.12 -17.94
C GLU A 68 -7.84 15.09 -16.77
N GLU A 69 -8.74 15.06 -15.79
CA GLU A 69 -8.60 15.85 -14.56
C GLU A 69 -7.34 15.43 -13.77
N ASN A 70 -7.09 14.12 -13.67
CA ASN A 70 -5.88 13.58 -13.06
C ASN A 70 -4.62 14.07 -13.79
N ALA A 71 -4.59 13.95 -15.12
CA ALA A 71 -3.47 14.41 -15.95
C ALA A 71 -3.21 15.91 -15.80
N ARG A 72 -4.25 16.75 -15.90
CA ARG A 72 -4.14 18.21 -15.72
C ARG A 72 -3.58 18.59 -14.37
N ARG A 73 -4.02 17.91 -13.31
CA ARG A 73 -3.56 18.14 -11.94
C ARG A 73 -2.10 17.74 -11.76
N LEU A 74 -1.73 16.56 -12.24
CA LEU A 74 -0.39 16.01 -12.08
C LEU A 74 0.65 16.73 -12.94
N SER A 75 0.28 17.18 -14.15
CA SER A 75 1.21 17.88 -15.03
C SER A 75 1.26 19.40 -14.77
N GLY A 76 0.37 19.94 -13.93
CA GLY A 76 0.23 21.39 -13.74
C GLY A 76 -0.26 22.14 -15.00
N ILE A 77 -0.88 21.47 -15.97
CA ILE A 77 -1.32 22.06 -17.26
C ILE A 77 -2.85 22.06 -17.33
N PRO A 78 -3.55 23.16 -16.95
CA PRO A 78 -5.02 23.21 -16.94
C PRO A 78 -5.67 23.02 -18.31
N GLY A 79 -4.96 23.39 -19.39
CA GLY A 79 -5.44 23.29 -20.77
C GLY A 79 -5.17 21.95 -21.45
N LEU A 80 -4.56 20.98 -20.76
CA LEU A 80 -4.27 19.66 -21.31
C LEU A 80 -5.58 18.95 -21.69
N ASN A 81 -5.61 18.30 -22.85
CA ASN A 81 -6.71 17.43 -23.25
C ASN A 81 -6.14 16.06 -23.58
N LEU A 82 -6.75 15.00 -23.04
CA LEU A 82 -6.30 13.65 -23.36
C LEU A 82 -6.93 13.20 -24.69
N PRO A 83 -6.17 12.55 -25.59
CA PRO A 83 -6.77 11.82 -26.69
C PRO A 83 -7.64 10.68 -26.15
N HIS A 84 -8.63 10.25 -26.92
CA HIS A 84 -9.53 9.15 -26.53
C HIS A 84 -10.16 9.29 -25.12
N PRO A 85 -10.82 10.42 -24.79
CA PRO A 85 -11.43 10.61 -23.47
C PRO A 85 -12.50 9.56 -23.15
N GLU A 86 -13.11 8.93 -24.17
CA GLU A 86 -14.05 7.83 -24.05
C GLU A 86 -13.47 6.57 -23.39
N LEU A 87 -12.14 6.43 -23.33
CA LEU A 87 -11.48 5.32 -22.65
C LEU A 87 -11.42 5.49 -21.13
N CYS A 88 -11.71 6.70 -20.61
CA CYS A 88 -11.83 6.93 -19.20
C CYS A 88 -13.08 6.20 -18.63
N ARG A 89 -12.88 5.37 -17.61
CA ARG A 89 -13.95 4.56 -16.99
C ARG A 89 -14.58 5.20 -15.75
N VAL A 90 -14.16 6.42 -15.39
CA VAL A 90 -14.70 7.13 -14.23
C VAL A 90 -16.09 7.65 -14.57
N ARG A 91 -17.02 7.53 -13.61
CA ARG A 91 -18.44 7.87 -13.78
C ARG A 91 -18.88 8.87 -12.71
N PRO A 92 -18.55 10.17 -12.86
CA PRO A 92 -18.86 11.20 -11.87
C PRO A 92 -20.34 11.29 -11.50
N GLU A 93 -21.22 10.96 -12.43
CA GLU A 93 -22.68 10.94 -12.24
C GLU A 93 -23.15 9.91 -11.21
N LEU A 94 -22.35 8.89 -10.92
CA LEU A 94 -22.64 7.87 -9.90
C LEU A 94 -22.07 8.22 -8.52
N HIS A 95 -21.21 9.24 -8.43
CA HIS A 95 -20.56 9.59 -7.19
C HIS A 95 -21.56 10.04 -6.13
N GLN A 96 -21.29 9.69 -4.88
CA GLN A 96 -22.15 9.95 -3.74
C GLN A 96 -21.32 10.55 -2.61
N ALA A 97 -21.82 11.61 -1.99
CA ALA A 97 -21.25 12.13 -0.76
C ALA A 97 -21.94 11.50 0.47
N CYS A 98 -21.22 11.41 1.58
CA CYS A 98 -21.84 11.28 2.89
C CYS A 98 -22.62 12.58 3.20
N PRO A 99 -23.91 12.51 3.55
CA PRO A 99 -24.69 13.72 3.82
C PRO A 99 -24.23 14.50 5.06
N GLN A 100 -23.42 13.88 5.94
CA GLN A 100 -22.98 14.48 7.20
C GLN A 100 -21.59 15.11 7.09
N CYS A 101 -20.61 14.38 6.54
CA CYS A 101 -19.21 14.81 6.48
C CYS A 101 -18.66 14.91 5.05
N GLN A 102 -19.54 14.92 4.04
CA GLN A 102 -19.20 15.15 2.63
C GLN A 102 -18.13 14.25 1.98
N VAL A 103 -17.66 13.20 2.67
CA VAL A 103 -16.67 12.28 2.11
C VAL A 103 -17.28 11.54 0.92
N MET A 104 -16.47 11.33 -0.12
CA MET A 104 -16.93 10.88 -1.42
C MET A 104 -16.81 9.37 -1.62
N TYR A 105 -17.78 8.81 -2.32
CA TYR A 105 -17.85 7.42 -2.73
C TYR A 105 -18.13 7.33 -4.24
N CYS A 106 -17.57 6.32 -4.91
CA CYS A 106 -17.78 6.15 -6.35
C CYS A 106 -19.19 5.65 -6.71
N SER A 107 -19.94 5.14 -5.73
CA SER A 107 -21.29 4.62 -5.93
C SER A 107 -22.11 4.56 -4.64
N SER A 108 -23.42 4.31 -4.78
CA SER A 108 -24.32 4.12 -3.65
C SER A 108 -23.98 2.88 -2.81
N GLU A 109 -23.51 1.82 -3.47
CA GLU A 109 -23.11 0.56 -2.86
C GLU A 109 -21.83 0.75 -2.03
N CYS A 110 -20.85 1.50 -2.53
CA CYS A 110 -19.64 1.81 -1.77
C CYS A 110 -19.95 2.66 -0.53
N ARG A 111 -20.84 3.66 -0.66
CA ARG A 111 -21.30 4.46 0.50
C ARG A 111 -21.99 3.59 1.54
N GLN A 112 -22.88 2.69 1.11
CA GLN A 112 -23.58 1.78 2.00
C GLN A 112 -22.62 0.80 2.69
N ALA A 113 -21.72 0.19 1.94
CA ALA A 113 -20.73 -0.74 2.47
C ALA A 113 -19.81 -0.07 3.50
N ALA A 114 -19.35 1.16 3.23
CA ALA A 114 -18.58 1.94 4.20
C ALA A 114 -19.41 2.24 5.46
N ALA A 115 -20.66 2.69 5.31
CA ALA A 115 -21.57 2.97 6.42
C ALA A 115 -21.79 1.73 7.30
N GLU A 116 -21.96 0.56 6.71
CA GLU A 116 -22.15 -0.71 7.44
C GLU A 116 -20.85 -1.19 8.11
N GLN A 117 -19.69 -0.93 7.49
CA GLN A 117 -18.42 -1.47 7.96
C GLN A 117 -17.73 -0.59 9.00
N TYR A 118 -17.46 0.70 8.73
CA TYR A 118 -16.65 1.55 9.64
C TYR A 118 -17.10 3.01 9.72
N HIS A 119 -17.83 3.50 8.72
CA HIS A 119 -18.01 4.94 8.54
C HIS A 119 -18.96 5.55 9.57
N ARG A 120 -19.96 4.84 10.11
CA ARG A 120 -20.85 5.41 11.15
C ARG A 120 -20.08 5.79 12.43
N VAL A 121 -19.04 5.04 12.77
CA VAL A 121 -18.18 5.31 13.93
C VAL A 121 -17.12 6.38 13.62
N LEU A 122 -16.64 6.45 12.38
CA LEU A 122 -15.59 7.39 11.96
C LEU A 122 -16.11 8.68 11.28
N CYS A 123 -17.42 8.80 11.07
CA CYS A 123 -18.01 9.98 10.45
C CYS A 123 -17.84 11.16 11.39
N LEU A 124 -17.06 12.16 10.97
CA LEU A 124 -16.79 13.36 11.75
C LEU A 124 -17.97 14.34 11.74
N GLY A 125 -18.92 14.17 10.81
CA GLY A 125 -20.04 15.09 10.62
C GLY A 125 -19.56 16.54 10.55
N PRO A 126 -20.16 17.46 11.33
CA PRO A 126 -19.75 18.86 11.42
C PRO A 126 -18.31 19.08 11.94
N SER A 127 -17.74 18.13 12.67
CA SER A 127 -16.37 18.22 13.23
C SER A 127 -15.30 17.83 12.22
N GLN A 128 -15.62 17.71 10.93
CA GLN A 128 -14.64 17.36 9.90
C GLN A 128 -13.46 18.32 9.84
N GLU A 129 -13.74 19.62 9.96
CA GLU A 129 -12.74 20.71 9.91
C GLU A 129 -12.28 21.13 11.31
N ASP A 130 -12.63 20.38 12.36
CA ASP A 130 -12.22 20.68 13.73
C ASP A 130 -10.79 20.15 13.98
N PRO A 131 -9.77 21.03 14.13
CA PRO A 131 -8.39 20.61 14.36
C PRO A 131 -8.21 19.93 15.73
N ASP A 132 -9.09 20.18 16.69
CA ASP A 132 -9.03 19.58 18.01
C ASP A 132 -9.64 18.19 18.08
N HIS A 133 -10.36 17.79 17.03
CA HIS A 133 -10.98 16.47 16.96
C HIS A 133 -9.89 15.37 17.00
N PRO A 134 -10.04 14.32 17.83
CA PRO A 134 -9.01 13.30 18.03
C PRO A 134 -8.52 12.61 16.74
N ILE A 135 -9.41 12.40 15.77
CA ILE A 135 -9.05 11.82 14.46
C ILE A 135 -8.19 12.78 13.64
N ASN A 136 -8.43 14.10 13.72
CA ASN A 136 -7.64 15.07 12.97
C ASN A 136 -6.26 15.23 13.62
N LYS A 137 -6.18 15.31 14.95
CA LYS A 137 -4.90 15.22 15.69
C LYS A 137 -4.09 13.97 15.34
N LEU A 138 -4.75 12.82 15.21
CA LEU A 138 -4.07 11.57 14.81
C LEU A 138 -3.50 11.66 13.39
N LYS A 139 -4.25 12.24 12.44
CA LYS A 139 -3.77 12.44 11.07
C LYS A 139 -2.60 13.42 11.02
N ASP A 140 -2.66 14.49 11.80
CA ASP A 140 -1.62 15.52 11.86
C ASP A 140 -0.34 14.96 12.45
N ALA A 141 -0.43 14.25 13.58
CA ALA A 141 0.70 13.56 14.20
C ALA A 141 1.32 12.51 13.26
N TRP A 142 0.52 11.78 12.47
CA TRP A 142 1.07 10.84 11.51
C TRP A 142 1.90 11.54 10.43
N ARG A 143 1.35 12.62 9.84
CA ARG A 143 2.03 13.39 8.79
C ARG A 143 3.31 14.07 9.30
N SER A 144 3.36 14.47 10.56
CA SER A 144 4.59 15.06 11.14
C SER A 144 5.70 14.04 11.38
N MET A 145 5.38 12.74 11.41
CA MET A 145 6.36 11.66 11.64
C MET A 145 6.72 10.88 10.37
N HIS A 146 5.85 10.91 9.35
CA HIS A 146 5.99 10.12 8.13
C HIS A 146 5.83 11.05 6.93
N TYR A 147 6.94 11.58 6.43
CA TYR A 147 6.97 12.40 5.22
C TYR A 147 6.77 11.52 3.97
N PRO A 148 6.31 12.06 2.82
CA PRO A 148 6.19 11.29 1.58
C PRO A 148 7.54 10.68 1.14
N PRO A 149 7.53 9.51 0.47
CA PRO A 149 6.35 8.72 0.08
C PRO A 149 5.76 7.92 1.25
N GLU A 150 4.44 8.02 1.43
CA GLU A 150 3.73 7.28 2.48
C GLU A 150 3.58 5.81 2.10
N THR A 151 4.09 4.89 2.93
CA THR A 151 4.04 3.44 2.67
C THR A 151 2.87 2.75 3.39
N SER A 152 2.25 3.42 4.36
CA SER A 152 1.12 2.91 5.12
C SER A 152 0.26 4.03 5.67
N SER A 153 -0.97 3.77 6.07
CA SER A 153 -1.88 4.80 6.61
C SER A 153 -2.31 4.49 8.04
N ILE A 154 -2.15 5.45 8.96
CA ILE A 154 -2.66 5.35 10.34
C ILE A 154 -4.16 5.08 10.40
N MET A 155 -4.88 5.51 9.36
CA MET A 155 -6.33 5.33 9.27
C MET A 155 -6.73 3.86 9.10
N LEU A 156 -5.80 2.96 8.74
CA LEU A 156 -6.04 1.52 8.82
C LEU A 156 -6.39 1.09 10.25
N MET A 157 -5.66 1.58 11.26
CA MET A 157 -5.94 1.24 12.67
C MET A 157 -7.29 1.78 13.13
N ALA A 158 -7.59 3.04 12.77
CA ALA A 158 -8.89 3.64 13.07
C ALA A 158 -10.04 2.82 12.43
N ARG A 159 -9.85 2.37 11.18
CA ARG A 159 -10.83 1.52 10.48
C ARG A 159 -10.94 0.13 11.06
N MET A 160 -9.85 -0.48 11.55
CA MET A 160 -9.90 -1.75 12.28
C MET A 160 -10.77 -1.63 13.53
N VAL A 161 -10.53 -0.61 14.35
CA VAL A 161 -11.30 -0.34 15.57
C VAL A 161 -12.77 -0.09 15.24
N ALA A 162 -13.04 0.75 14.24
CA ALA A 162 -14.40 1.07 13.81
C ALA A 162 -15.14 -0.16 13.26
N ALA A 163 -14.46 -1.01 12.48
CA ALA A 163 -15.02 -2.26 11.98
C ALA A 163 -15.43 -3.20 13.12
N VAL A 164 -14.58 -3.40 14.13
CA VAL A 164 -14.94 -4.20 15.31
C VAL A 164 -16.09 -3.55 16.10
N LYS A 165 -16.08 -2.23 16.27
CA LYS A 165 -17.14 -1.53 17.02
C LYS A 165 -18.51 -1.64 16.36
N GLN A 166 -18.58 -1.54 15.03
CA GLN A 166 -19.82 -1.63 14.27
C GLN A 166 -20.30 -3.06 14.03
N ALA A 167 -19.40 -4.04 14.04
CA ALA A 167 -19.74 -5.42 13.75
C ALA A 167 -20.74 -6.00 14.75
N LYS A 168 -21.71 -6.76 14.22
CA LYS A 168 -22.61 -7.61 15.03
C LYS A 168 -21.81 -8.71 15.74
N ASP A 169 -20.91 -9.37 15.01
CA ASP A 169 -19.99 -10.38 15.54
C ASP A 169 -18.58 -9.79 15.67
N LYS A 170 -18.30 -9.22 16.84
CA LYS A 170 -16.99 -8.62 17.16
C LYS A 170 -15.88 -9.67 17.21
N ALA A 171 -16.20 -10.86 17.73
CA ALA A 171 -15.24 -11.95 17.88
C ALA A 171 -14.74 -12.44 16.53
N HIS A 172 -15.61 -12.47 15.51
CA HIS A 172 -15.21 -12.78 14.14
C HIS A 172 -14.15 -11.81 13.59
N TRP A 173 -14.37 -10.49 13.71
CA TRP A 173 -13.41 -9.49 13.23
C TRP A 173 -12.09 -9.53 14.00
N GLN A 174 -12.15 -9.68 15.32
CA GLN A 174 -10.96 -9.85 16.16
C GLN A 174 -10.16 -11.09 15.73
N LYS A 175 -10.85 -12.21 15.47
CA LYS A 175 -10.24 -13.43 14.96
C LYS A 175 -9.57 -13.17 13.60
N LEU A 176 -10.25 -12.49 12.67
CA LEU A 176 -9.65 -12.14 11.38
C LEU A 176 -8.36 -11.33 11.54
N PHE A 177 -8.38 -10.26 12.33
CA PHE A 177 -7.19 -9.43 12.55
C PHE A 177 -6.04 -10.17 13.26
N SER A 178 -6.34 -11.17 14.09
CA SER A 178 -5.31 -11.97 14.76
C SER A 178 -4.46 -12.85 13.81
N HIS A 179 -4.81 -12.96 12.53
CA HIS A 179 -4.05 -13.72 11.53
C HIS A 179 -2.89 -12.92 10.89
N PHE A 180 -2.83 -11.61 11.10
CA PHE A 180 -1.74 -10.78 10.59
C PHE A 180 -0.51 -10.88 11.51
N CYS A 181 0.68 -10.71 10.93
CA CYS A 181 1.89 -10.62 11.72
C CYS A 181 1.84 -9.35 12.58
N SER A 182 2.18 -9.43 13.86
CA SER A 182 2.20 -8.27 14.75
C SER A 182 3.52 -8.15 15.51
N ARG A 183 4.58 -8.78 14.99
CA ARG A 183 5.92 -8.77 15.59
C ARG A 183 6.57 -7.41 15.34
N ALA A 184 6.84 -6.69 16.42
CA ALA A 184 7.56 -5.42 16.39
C ALA A 184 9.09 -5.58 16.31
N ALA A 185 9.60 -6.77 16.60
CA ALA A 185 11.02 -7.09 16.58
C ALA A 185 11.23 -8.58 16.25
N ASN A 186 12.36 -8.89 15.62
CA ASN A 186 12.88 -10.25 15.52
C ASN A 186 13.94 -10.43 16.62
N GLU A 187 13.62 -11.23 17.64
CA GLU A 187 14.45 -11.37 18.85
C GLU A 187 15.74 -12.18 18.61
N GLU A 188 15.83 -12.90 17.49
CA GLU A 188 17.00 -13.74 17.16
C GLU A 188 18.06 -13.00 16.36
N GLU A 189 17.65 -11.98 15.59
CA GLU A 189 18.52 -11.20 14.70
C GLU A 189 18.70 -9.76 15.22
N GLU A 190 18.15 -9.43 16.39
CA GLU A 190 18.16 -8.09 17.02
C GLU A 190 17.61 -6.94 16.13
N ILE A 191 16.66 -7.25 15.24
CA ILE A 191 16.11 -6.27 14.27
C ILE A 191 14.80 -5.66 14.79
N ALA A 192 14.70 -4.33 14.79
CA ALA A 192 13.48 -3.55 15.08
C ALA A 192 12.88 -2.93 13.80
N HIS A 193 11.55 -2.83 13.72
CA HIS A 193 10.86 -2.35 12.52
C HIS A 193 11.06 -0.84 12.33
N LYS A 194 11.44 -0.39 11.13
CA LYS A 194 11.74 1.03 10.81
C LYS A 194 10.64 2.01 11.23
N LEU A 195 9.36 1.68 10.97
CA LEU A 195 8.19 2.45 11.44
C LEU A 195 8.08 2.66 12.98
N LEU A 196 8.92 2.00 13.81
CA LEU A 196 8.85 2.10 15.27
C LEU A 196 9.98 2.92 15.91
N GLY A 197 10.96 3.43 15.16
CA GLY A 197 12.14 4.10 15.72
C GLY A 197 13.00 3.18 16.61
N GLU A 198 14.18 3.64 17.07
CA GLU A 198 15.20 2.82 17.75
C GLU A 198 14.80 2.19 19.11
N LYS A 199 13.55 2.33 19.53
CA LYS A 199 13.10 1.80 20.81
C LYS A 199 11.91 0.86 20.60
N PHE A 200 12.05 -0.38 21.09
CA PHE A 200 11.01 -1.21 21.72
C PHE A 200 10.51 -2.51 21.01
N ARG A 201 10.15 -3.51 21.85
CA ARG A 201 9.75 -4.91 21.57
C ARG A 201 8.30 -5.23 22.04
N VAL A 202 7.74 -6.38 21.61
CA VAL A 202 6.58 -7.21 22.15
C VAL A 202 5.22 -7.22 21.37
N SER A 203 4.42 -8.31 21.50
CA SER A 203 3.21 -8.76 20.71
C SER A 203 1.93 -9.03 21.56
N TYR A 204 0.70 -8.74 21.07
CA TYR A 204 -0.59 -9.01 21.79
C TYR A 204 -1.84 -9.34 20.93
N ARG A 205 -2.93 -9.82 21.58
CA ARG A 205 -4.10 -10.49 20.96
C ARG A 205 -5.50 -9.87 21.17
N HIS A 206 -5.70 -8.75 21.88
CA HIS A 206 -7.05 -8.20 22.17
C HIS A 206 -7.23 -6.70 21.80
N VAL A 207 -8.47 -6.28 21.49
CA VAL A 207 -8.77 -4.88 21.06
C VAL A 207 -8.73 -3.88 22.23
N THR A 208 -9.14 -4.29 23.43
CA THR A 208 -9.00 -3.43 24.63
C THR A 208 -7.54 -3.16 24.98
N SER A 209 -6.65 -4.09 24.66
CA SER A 209 -5.21 -3.88 24.79
C SER A 209 -4.61 -2.98 23.71
N TRP A 210 -5.30 -2.64 22.62
CA TRP A 210 -4.78 -1.71 21.61
C TRP A 210 -4.65 -0.27 22.11
N PHE A 211 -5.37 0.08 23.19
CA PHE A 211 -5.39 1.43 23.75
C PHE A 211 -4.40 1.61 24.91
N VAL A 212 -3.50 0.64 25.13
CA VAL A 212 -2.30 0.81 25.97
C VAL A 212 -1.06 0.91 25.07
N PRO A 213 0.03 1.58 25.51
CA PRO A 213 1.20 1.85 24.66
C PRO A 213 1.74 0.61 23.93
N GLU A 214 1.79 -0.53 24.61
CA GLU A 214 2.32 -1.77 24.06
C GLU A 214 1.42 -2.37 22.96
N GLY A 215 0.10 -2.34 23.15
CA GLY A 215 -0.80 -2.84 22.11
C GLY A 215 -0.96 -1.89 20.92
N PHE A 216 -0.76 -0.59 21.14
CA PHE A 216 -0.65 0.37 20.04
C PHE A 216 0.59 0.09 19.17
N ARG A 217 1.74 -0.19 19.79
CA ARG A 217 2.95 -0.62 19.06
C ARG A 217 2.75 -1.90 18.24
N SER A 218 2.03 -2.87 18.81
CA SER A 218 1.72 -4.12 18.09
C SER A 218 0.81 -3.88 16.87
N LEU A 219 -0.09 -2.89 16.93
CA LEU A 219 -0.88 -2.46 15.77
C LEU A 219 -0.03 -1.77 14.70
N PHE A 220 0.92 -0.94 15.10
CA PHE A 220 1.89 -0.32 14.20
C PHE A 220 2.69 -1.36 13.44
N ALA A 221 3.28 -2.32 14.16
CA ALA A 221 4.00 -3.43 13.54
C ALA A 221 3.09 -4.24 12.59
N LEU A 222 1.82 -4.44 12.94
CA LEU A 222 0.86 -5.15 12.09
C LEU A 222 0.59 -4.41 10.79
N VAL A 223 0.31 -3.11 10.87
CA VAL A 223 0.02 -2.30 9.70
C VAL A 223 1.27 -2.11 8.83
N GLY A 224 2.44 -2.00 9.44
CA GLY A 224 3.73 -1.92 8.76
C GLY A 224 4.11 -3.19 8.00
N THR A 225 4.01 -4.35 8.65
CA THR A 225 4.48 -5.63 8.07
C THR A 225 3.50 -6.30 7.12
N ASN A 226 2.21 -5.93 7.15
CA ASN A 226 1.17 -6.58 6.34
C ASN A 226 0.42 -5.60 5.42
N GLY A 227 0.74 -4.31 5.46
CA GLY A 227 0.13 -3.32 4.59
C GLY A 227 0.50 -3.59 3.13
N GLN A 228 -0.50 -3.67 2.26
CA GLN A 228 -0.30 -3.73 0.82
C GLN A 228 -0.73 -2.40 0.22
N GLY A 229 0.18 -1.73 -0.50
CA GLY A 229 -0.14 -0.57 -1.32
C GLY A 229 -1.20 -0.90 -2.36
N ILE A 230 -2.20 -0.03 -2.52
CA ILE A 230 -3.32 -0.16 -3.44
C ILE A 230 -3.13 0.87 -4.55
N GLY A 231 -2.74 0.36 -5.71
CA GLY A 231 -2.51 1.19 -6.89
C GLY A 231 -3.78 1.44 -7.67
N THR A 232 -4.28 2.67 -7.63
CA THR A 232 -5.48 3.09 -8.35
C THR A 232 -5.24 4.44 -9.01
N SER A 233 -5.32 4.51 -10.33
CA SER A 233 -5.15 5.75 -11.08
C SER A 233 -6.05 5.72 -12.31
N SER A 234 -6.85 6.77 -12.51
CA SER A 234 -7.68 6.92 -13.69
C SER A 234 -6.83 7.15 -14.95
N LEU A 235 -5.69 7.85 -14.81
CA LEU A 235 -4.71 8.02 -15.88
C LEU A 235 -4.06 6.70 -16.28
N SER A 236 -3.57 5.90 -15.33
CA SER A 236 -2.98 4.59 -15.61
C SER A 236 -3.97 3.66 -16.33
N GLN A 237 -5.24 3.66 -15.93
CA GLN A 237 -6.27 2.90 -16.65
C GLN A 237 -6.48 3.39 -18.09
N TRP A 238 -6.45 4.70 -18.29
CA TRP A 238 -6.57 5.29 -19.63
C TRP A 238 -5.37 4.92 -20.50
N VAL A 239 -4.13 4.97 -19.96
CA VAL A 239 -2.92 4.53 -20.68
C VAL A 239 -3.04 3.06 -21.10
N HIS A 240 -3.39 2.15 -20.19
CA HIS A 240 -3.58 0.74 -20.53
C HIS A 240 -4.69 0.50 -21.57
N ALA A 241 -5.74 1.32 -21.55
CA ALA A 241 -6.78 1.26 -22.57
C ALA A 241 -6.26 1.76 -23.94
N CYS A 242 -5.43 2.81 -23.96
CA CYS A 242 -4.75 3.31 -25.14
C CYS A 242 -3.79 2.27 -25.75
N ASP A 243 -3.04 1.54 -24.92
CA ASP A 243 -2.15 0.45 -25.34
C ASP A 243 -2.90 -0.66 -26.07
N SER A 244 -4.17 -0.87 -25.69
CA SER A 244 -5.03 -1.92 -26.25
C SER A 244 -5.72 -1.53 -27.56
N LEU A 245 -5.57 -0.29 -28.04
CA LEU A 245 -6.20 0.16 -29.29
C LEU A 245 -5.51 -0.45 -30.53
N GLU A 246 -6.31 -0.83 -31.52
CA GLU A 246 -5.80 -1.16 -32.85
C GLU A 246 -5.74 0.12 -33.70
N LEU A 247 -4.54 0.72 -33.82
CA LEU A 247 -4.31 1.97 -34.54
C LEU A 247 -3.34 1.79 -35.70
N PRO A 248 -3.48 2.56 -36.80
CA PRO A 248 -2.43 2.69 -37.81
C PRO A 248 -1.11 3.14 -37.20
N ALA A 249 0.02 2.65 -37.72
CA ALA A 249 1.36 2.88 -37.15
C ALA A 249 1.67 4.36 -36.86
N GLN A 250 1.30 5.28 -37.75
CA GLN A 250 1.51 6.71 -37.54
C GLN A 250 0.69 7.29 -36.37
N GLN A 251 -0.55 6.83 -36.18
CA GLN A 251 -1.40 7.27 -35.06
C GLN A 251 -0.93 6.68 -33.74
N ARG A 252 -0.46 5.42 -33.77
CA ARG A 252 0.17 4.75 -32.63
C ARG A 252 1.40 5.54 -32.15
N GLU A 253 2.32 5.87 -33.05
CA GLU A 253 3.53 6.66 -32.74
C GLU A 253 3.19 8.04 -32.15
N GLN A 254 2.17 8.72 -32.70
CA GLN A 254 1.70 10.01 -32.16
C GLN A 254 1.11 9.89 -30.74
N LEU A 255 0.33 8.84 -30.48
CA LEU A 255 -0.28 8.59 -29.17
C LEU A 255 0.78 8.23 -28.14
N ASP A 256 1.70 7.33 -28.49
CA ASP A 256 2.78 6.90 -27.59
C ASP A 256 3.69 8.10 -27.26
N SER A 257 4.05 8.92 -28.26
CA SER A 257 4.83 10.15 -28.02
C SER A 257 4.09 11.17 -27.14
N PHE A 258 2.75 11.25 -27.22
CA PHE A 258 1.96 12.10 -26.34
C PHE A 258 2.00 11.59 -24.90
N ILE A 259 1.82 10.28 -24.70
CA ILE A 259 1.84 9.64 -23.37
C ILE A 259 3.21 9.80 -22.74
N ASP A 260 4.29 9.59 -23.49
CA ASP A 260 5.66 9.77 -23.02
C ASP A 260 5.93 11.22 -22.59
N GLN A 261 5.46 12.20 -23.38
CA GLN A 261 5.61 13.61 -23.01
C GLN A 261 4.78 13.96 -21.76
N LEU A 262 3.58 13.41 -21.64
CA LEU A 262 2.73 13.60 -20.47
C LEU A 262 3.41 13.08 -19.19
N TYR A 263 4.01 11.89 -19.22
CA TYR A 263 4.73 11.37 -18.06
C TYR A 263 5.94 12.23 -17.69
N LYS A 264 6.69 12.75 -18.68
CA LYS A 264 7.78 13.70 -18.42
C LYS A 264 7.30 15.00 -17.80
N ASP A 265 6.15 15.53 -18.25
CA ASP A 265 5.57 16.74 -17.70
C ASP A 265 5.08 16.51 -16.26
N ILE A 266 4.51 15.34 -15.97
CA ILE A 266 4.13 14.92 -14.61
C ILE A 266 5.36 14.80 -13.71
N GLU A 267 6.37 14.04 -14.13
CA GLU A 267 7.60 13.82 -13.37
C GLU A 267 8.29 15.15 -13.02
N LYS A 268 8.32 16.08 -13.98
CA LYS A 268 8.85 17.43 -13.76
C LYS A 268 8.08 18.23 -12.70
N GLU A 269 6.76 18.07 -12.63
CA GLU A 269 5.90 18.82 -11.72
C GLU A 269 5.80 18.17 -10.33
N THR A 270 5.74 16.84 -10.27
CA THR A 270 5.48 16.09 -9.03
C THR A 270 6.67 15.32 -8.47
N GLY A 271 7.79 15.23 -9.21
CA GLY A 271 8.83 14.25 -8.95
C GLY A 271 8.33 12.83 -9.24
N ASP A 272 8.83 11.86 -8.49
CA ASP A 272 8.45 10.45 -8.63
C ASP A 272 6.95 10.22 -8.37
N PHE A 273 6.20 10.07 -9.46
CA PHE A 273 4.77 9.82 -9.41
C PHE A 273 4.48 8.35 -9.06
N LEU A 274 4.09 8.10 -7.81
CA LEU A 274 3.64 6.79 -7.36
C LEU A 274 2.16 6.59 -7.67
N ASN A 275 1.85 5.61 -8.52
CA ASN A 275 0.48 5.12 -8.77
C ASN A 275 -0.06 4.33 -7.56
N CYS A 276 -0.06 4.91 -6.36
CA CYS A 276 -0.51 4.27 -5.13
C CYS A 276 -1.38 5.24 -4.32
N GLU A 277 -2.68 4.96 -4.22
CA GLU A 277 -3.63 5.86 -3.53
C GLU A 277 -3.67 5.63 -2.02
N GLY A 278 -3.30 4.43 -1.58
CA GLY A 278 -3.44 4.06 -0.19
C GLY A 278 -2.94 2.66 0.07
N SER A 279 -3.34 2.12 1.20
CA SER A 279 -2.96 0.77 1.62
C SER A 279 -4.15 0.00 2.15
N GLY A 280 -4.03 -1.33 2.24
CA GLY A 280 -5.03 -2.19 2.83
C GLY A 280 -4.46 -3.47 3.41
N LEU A 281 -5.26 -4.13 4.24
CA LEU A 281 -4.92 -5.39 4.90
C LEU A 281 -5.62 -6.57 4.23
N PHE A 282 -4.85 -7.44 3.59
CA PHE A 282 -5.33 -8.60 2.82
C PHE A 282 -4.96 -9.90 3.51
N LEU A 283 -5.97 -10.71 3.87
CA LEU A 283 -5.78 -11.85 4.75
C LEU A 283 -4.98 -12.97 4.07
N LEU A 284 -5.34 -13.30 2.83
CA LEU A 284 -4.70 -14.38 2.08
C LEU A 284 -3.38 -13.90 1.49
N GLN A 285 -3.34 -12.71 0.90
CA GLN A 285 -2.11 -12.14 0.33
C GLN A 285 -1.02 -11.92 1.39
N SER A 286 -1.36 -11.51 2.63
CA SER A 286 -0.37 -11.43 3.74
C SER A 286 0.22 -12.77 4.16
N SER A 287 -0.19 -13.88 3.53
CA SER A 287 0.40 -15.20 3.74
C SER A 287 1.39 -15.60 2.64
N CYS A 288 1.53 -14.80 1.58
CA CYS A 288 2.57 -14.98 0.57
C CYS A 288 3.90 -14.47 1.13
N ASN A 289 4.94 -15.30 1.12
CA ASN A 289 6.27 -14.89 1.55
C ASN A 289 7.03 -14.15 0.44
N HIS A 290 8.14 -13.52 0.83
CA HIS A 290 9.02 -12.80 -0.09
C HIS A 290 9.90 -13.76 -0.91
N SER A 291 10.12 -13.42 -2.18
CA SER A 291 11.27 -13.86 -2.97
C SER A 291 11.75 -12.72 -3.87
N CYS A 292 13.07 -12.52 -4.00
CA CYS A 292 13.61 -11.53 -4.95
C CYS A 292 13.36 -11.93 -6.43
N ILE A 293 13.04 -13.21 -6.64
CA ILE A 293 12.56 -13.80 -7.90
C ILE A 293 11.19 -14.44 -7.60
N PRO A 294 10.12 -13.61 -7.53
CA PRO A 294 8.80 -14.08 -7.19
C PRO A 294 8.19 -14.92 -8.32
N ASN A 295 7.30 -15.85 -7.98
CA ASN A 295 6.50 -16.61 -8.94
C ASN A 295 5.06 -16.09 -9.05
N ALA A 296 4.70 -15.06 -8.27
CA ALA A 296 3.42 -14.36 -8.36
C ALA A 296 3.56 -12.85 -8.12
N GLU A 297 2.59 -12.09 -8.63
CA GLU A 297 2.49 -10.64 -8.42
C GLU A 297 1.08 -10.22 -8.02
N ALA A 298 0.99 -9.17 -7.21
CA ALA A 298 -0.28 -8.54 -6.85
C ALA A 298 -0.51 -7.30 -7.72
N SER A 299 -1.71 -7.18 -8.27
CA SER A 299 -2.12 -6.01 -9.07
C SER A 299 -3.58 -5.63 -8.78
N PHE A 300 -3.98 -4.45 -9.26
CA PHE A 300 -5.32 -3.87 -9.04
C PHE A 300 -5.98 -3.49 -10.39
N PRO A 301 -6.24 -4.47 -11.27
CA PRO A 301 -6.67 -4.20 -12.65
C PRO A 301 -8.01 -3.47 -12.73
N GLU A 302 -8.87 -3.63 -11.72
CA GLU A 302 -10.18 -2.99 -11.63
C GLU A 302 -10.13 -1.55 -11.10
N ASN A 303 -8.94 -0.98 -10.86
CA ASN A 303 -8.74 0.37 -10.31
C ASN A 303 -9.63 0.63 -9.09
N ASN A 304 -9.57 -0.35 -8.20
CA ASN A 304 -10.13 -0.30 -6.86
C ASN A 304 -9.28 -1.23 -5.99
N PHE A 305 -9.60 -1.30 -4.71
CA PHE A 305 -8.97 -2.17 -3.72
C PHE A 305 -9.05 -3.69 -3.97
N LEU A 306 -9.65 -4.17 -5.07
CA LEU A 306 -9.75 -5.60 -5.36
C LEU A 306 -8.40 -6.08 -5.87
N LEU A 307 -7.67 -6.77 -5.00
CA LEU A 307 -6.38 -7.36 -5.31
C LEU A 307 -6.57 -8.57 -6.21
N GLN A 308 -5.79 -8.63 -7.28
CA GLN A 308 -5.63 -9.80 -8.13
C GLN A 308 -4.21 -10.33 -7.98
N LEU A 309 -4.08 -11.58 -7.52
CA LEU A 309 -2.79 -12.26 -7.50
C LEU A 309 -2.66 -13.10 -8.77
N SER A 310 -1.63 -12.86 -9.58
CA SER A 310 -1.42 -13.53 -10.87
C SER A 310 -0.08 -14.26 -10.88
N ALA A 311 0.01 -15.40 -11.57
CA ALA A 311 1.23 -16.20 -11.66
C ALA A 311 2.22 -15.62 -12.70
N LEU A 312 3.47 -15.42 -12.31
CA LEU A 312 4.57 -14.95 -13.18
C LEU A 312 5.27 -16.10 -13.92
N SER A 313 5.16 -17.31 -13.40
CA SER A 313 5.67 -18.55 -13.97
C SER A 313 4.67 -19.69 -13.77
N ASP A 314 4.91 -20.84 -14.39
CA ASP A 314 4.18 -22.06 -14.02
C ASP A 314 4.49 -22.41 -12.55
N ILE A 315 3.46 -22.73 -11.77
CA ILE A 315 3.56 -23.08 -10.35
C ILE A 315 3.04 -24.51 -10.17
N SER A 316 3.86 -25.38 -9.58
CA SER A 316 3.53 -26.78 -9.37
C SER A 316 2.66 -27.02 -8.14
N PRO A 317 1.84 -28.11 -8.09
CA PRO A 317 1.10 -28.46 -6.89
C PRO A 317 2.04 -28.63 -5.69
N GLY A 318 1.77 -27.92 -4.60
CA GLY A 318 2.58 -27.97 -3.39
C GLY A 318 3.76 -26.99 -3.34
N GLU A 319 4.06 -26.29 -4.44
CA GLU A 319 5.02 -25.19 -4.49
C GLU A 319 4.51 -23.98 -3.69
N GLU A 320 5.44 -23.25 -3.08
CA GLU A 320 5.15 -22.00 -2.37
C GLU A 320 4.92 -20.86 -3.35
N ILE A 321 3.91 -20.03 -3.06
CA ILE A 321 3.58 -18.84 -3.83
C ILE A 321 4.25 -17.67 -3.12
N CYS A 322 5.25 -17.09 -3.78
CA CYS A 322 6.04 -15.99 -3.27
C CYS A 322 5.84 -14.73 -4.14
N ILE A 323 5.70 -13.60 -3.47
CA ILE A 323 5.64 -12.26 -4.08
C ILE A 323 6.93 -11.50 -3.76
N SER A 324 7.14 -10.34 -4.40
CA SER A 324 8.18 -9.41 -3.95
C SER A 324 7.60 -8.41 -2.96
N TYR A 325 8.41 -8.05 -1.96
CA TYR A 325 8.14 -6.97 -1.00
C TYR A 325 8.93 -5.70 -1.36
N LEU A 326 9.76 -5.83 -2.40
CA LEU A 326 10.60 -4.80 -2.98
C LEU A 326 9.98 -4.39 -4.31
N ASP A 327 10.07 -3.11 -4.67
CA ASP A 327 9.71 -2.64 -6.00
C ASP A 327 10.68 -3.16 -7.08
N CYS A 328 10.38 -2.88 -8.36
CA CYS A 328 11.18 -3.38 -9.47
C CYS A 328 12.64 -2.90 -9.41
N CYS A 329 12.87 -1.64 -9.08
CA CYS A 329 14.21 -1.05 -9.02
C CYS A 329 15.02 -1.66 -7.88
N GLN A 330 14.42 -1.74 -6.69
CA GLN A 330 15.00 -2.36 -5.50
C GLN A 330 15.33 -3.85 -5.71
N ARG A 331 14.52 -4.58 -6.47
CA ARG A 331 14.77 -6.00 -6.76
C ARG A 331 16.05 -6.23 -7.55
N ASP A 332 16.45 -5.26 -8.36
CA ASP A 332 17.62 -5.35 -9.22
C ASP A 332 18.90 -4.79 -8.57
N ARG A 333 18.77 -4.08 -7.44
CA ARG A 333 19.89 -3.69 -6.58
C ARG A 333 20.68 -4.88 -6.02
N SER A 334 21.84 -4.59 -5.43
CA SER A 334 22.75 -5.57 -4.84
C SER A 334 22.09 -6.46 -3.78
N ARG A 335 22.68 -7.62 -3.48
CA ARG A 335 22.21 -8.50 -2.39
C ARG A 335 22.19 -7.76 -1.05
N HIS A 336 23.21 -6.93 -0.80
CA HIS A 336 23.33 -6.12 0.40
C HIS A 336 22.15 -5.16 0.54
N SER A 337 21.90 -4.33 -0.47
CA SER A 337 20.86 -3.28 -0.46
C SER A 337 19.46 -3.91 -0.30
N ARG A 338 19.19 -5.02 -0.99
CA ARG A 338 17.93 -5.78 -0.80
C ARG A 338 17.78 -6.31 0.63
N HIS A 339 18.85 -6.85 1.21
CA HIS A 339 18.81 -7.35 2.59
C HIS A 339 18.63 -6.23 3.60
N LYS A 340 19.28 -5.07 3.42
CA LYS A 340 19.10 -3.89 4.27
C LYS A 340 17.61 -3.49 4.32
N ILE A 341 16.99 -3.29 3.15
CA ILE A 341 15.56 -2.93 3.05
C ILE A 341 14.65 -3.99 3.69
N LEU A 342 14.89 -5.27 3.42
CA LEU A 342 14.07 -6.37 3.96
C LEU A 342 14.22 -6.54 5.48
N ARG A 343 15.43 -6.33 6.01
CA ARG A 343 15.67 -6.36 7.45
C ARG A 343 14.94 -5.20 8.13
N GLU A 344 15.16 -3.98 7.67
CA GLU A 344 14.57 -2.77 8.28
C GLU A 344 13.03 -2.78 8.29
N ASN A 345 12.41 -3.27 7.20
CA ASN A 345 10.96 -3.18 7.03
C ASN A 345 10.20 -4.47 7.35
N TYR A 346 10.84 -5.64 7.26
CA TYR A 346 10.16 -6.93 7.38
C TYR A 346 10.83 -7.90 8.35
N LEU A 347 11.96 -7.51 8.95
CA LEU A 347 12.62 -8.21 10.06
C LEU A 347 13.10 -9.63 9.71
N PHE A 348 13.49 -9.87 8.46
CA PHE A 348 14.05 -11.16 8.03
C PHE A 348 15.20 -11.00 7.03
N VAL A 349 15.99 -12.06 6.88
CA VAL A 349 17.04 -12.16 5.86
C VAL A 349 16.56 -13.09 4.74
N CYS A 350 16.59 -12.59 3.50
CA CYS A 350 16.13 -13.38 2.36
C CYS A 350 17.12 -14.48 2.00
N SER A 351 16.62 -15.70 1.85
CA SER A 351 17.37 -16.88 1.42
C SER A 351 16.85 -17.47 0.11
N CYS A 352 16.19 -16.64 -0.72
CA CYS A 352 15.69 -17.07 -2.03
C CYS A 352 16.85 -17.44 -2.98
N PRO A 353 16.60 -18.17 -4.10
CA PRO A 353 17.67 -18.64 -4.97
C PRO A 353 18.57 -17.52 -5.52
N LYS A 354 18.04 -16.31 -5.77
CA LYS A 354 18.83 -15.12 -6.19
C LYS A 354 19.77 -14.67 -5.07
N CYS A 355 19.29 -14.59 -3.82
CA CYS A 355 20.15 -14.21 -2.70
C CYS A 355 21.20 -15.28 -2.37
N VAL A 356 20.92 -16.55 -2.62
CA VAL A 356 21.89 -17.65 -2.44
C VAL A 356 22.94 -17.64 -3.53
N SER A 357 22.56 -17.42 -4.80
CA SER A 357 23.53 -17.37 -5.91
C SER A 357 24.50 -16.20 -5.82
N GLN A 358 24.11 -15.12 -5.12
CA GLN A 358 24.90 -13.89 -4.94
C GLN A 358 25.66 -13.86 -3.60
N MET A 359 25.79 -14.98 -2.89
CA MET A 359 26.41 -14.99 -1.55
C MET A 359 27.90 -14.63 -1.56
N ASP A 360 28.61 -14.92 -2.65
CA ASP A 360 30.04 -14.70 -2.80
C ASP A 360 30.37 -13.38 -3.56
N GLU A 361 29.36 -12.62 -3.95
CA GLU A 361 29.55 -11.30 -4.57
C GLU A 361 29.98 -10.29 -3.49
N LEU A 362 30.93 -9.40 -3.81
CA LEU A 362 31.33 -8.33 -2.89
C LEU A 362 30.14 -7.39 -2.66
N ASP A 363 29.94 -6.98 -1.41
CA ASP A 363 28.99 -5.93 -1.03
C ASP A 363 29.51 -4.58 -1.59
N ALA A 364 29.29 -4.35 -2.88
CA ALA A 364 29.53 -3.07 -3.52
C ALA A 364 28.21 -2.33 -3.61
N THR A 365 28.05 -1.28 -2.81
CA THR A 365 27.09 -0.21 -3.06
C THR A 365 27.57 0.55 -4.30
N SER A 366 26.70 0.81 -5.27
CA SER A 366 27.06 1.69 -6.40
C SER A 366 27.18 3.13 -5.91
N GLU A 367 27.93 3.98 -6.62
CA GLU A 367 28.05 5.42 -6.30
C GLU A 367 26.66 6.10 -6.23
N GLU A 368 25.71 5.67 -7.07
CA GLU A 368 24.29 6.09 -7.03
C GLU A 368 23.55 5.68 -5.74
N GLU A 369 23.98 4.60 -5.07
CA GLU A 369 23.42 4.15 -3.79
C GLU A 369 23.99 4.94 -2.60
N GLU A 370 25.21 5.49 -2.71
CA GLU A 370 25.81 6.35 -1.67
C GLU A 370 25.17 7.75 -1.64
N GLU A 371 24.72 8.27 -2.79
CA GLU A 371 24.03 9.56 -2.87
C GLU A 371 22.63 9.52 -2.22
N GLU A 372 21.83 8.46 -2.46
CA GLU A 372 20.55 8.24 -1.76
C GLU A 372 20.72 8.07 -0.24
N GLU A 373 21.84 7.47 0.21
CA GLU A 373 22.14 7.31 1.63
C GLU A 373 22.54 8.64 2.30
N GLY A 374 23.29 9.50 1.60
CA GLY A 374 23.67 10.83 2.09
C GLY A 374 22.47 11.78 2.25
N GLU A 375 21.46 11.68 1.39
CA GLU A 375 20.23 12.47 1.51
C GLU A 375 19.36 12.02 2.69
N ALA A 376 19.26 10.72 2.95
CA ALA A 376 18.48 10.18 4.07
C ALA A 376 19.10 10.46 5.45
N GLU A 377 20.43 10.54 5.56
CA GLU A 377 21.11 10.87 6.82
C GLU A 377 21.16 12.38 7.08
N GLY A 378 21.26 13.21 6.03
CA GLY A 378 21.28 14.67 6.12
C GLY A 378 19.97 15.32 6.61
N GLU A 379 18.83 14.62 6.52
CA GLU A 379 17.54 15.10 7.04
C GLU A 379 17.37 14.92 8.56
N THR A 380 18.30 14.23 9.24
CA THR A 380 18.19 13.97 10.69
C THR A 380 19.03 14.88 11.59
N GLU A 381 19.93 15.71 11.05
CA GLU A 381 20.84 16.58 11.82
C GLU A 381 20.67 18.09 11.59
N GLY A 382 19.48 18.57 11.20
CA GLY A 382 19.23 19.99 10.96
C GLY A 382 17.91 20.50 11.52
N ASP A 383 17.83 20.73 12.83
CA ASP A 383 17.13 21.87 13.45
C ASP A 383 17.19 21.80 14.99
N GLU A 384 18.39 21.98 15.54
CA GLU A 384 18.51 22.65 16.86
C GLU A 384 18.60 24.16 16.60
N MET A 385 17.47 24.83 16.35
CA MET A 385 17.42 26.28 16.53
C MET A 385 17.15 26.58 18.00
N GLU A 386 18.21 27.07 18.65
CA GLU A 386 18.21 27.61 20.01
C GLU A 386 17.07 28.61 20.23
N ASP A 387 16.32 28.37 21.31
CA ASP A 387 15.47 29.36 21.95
C ASP A 387 16.31 30.54 22.50
N GLU A 388 15.62 31.68 22.62
CA GLU A 388 15.87 32.81 23.54
C GLU A 388 16.62 34.07 23.06
N MET A 389 15.81 35.15 23.06
CA MET A 389 16.08 36.51 23.59
C MET A 389 16.58 37.58 22.60
N THR A 390 15.72 38.58 22.31
CA THR A 390 15.72 39.86 23.05
C THR A 390 14.63 40.83 22.54
N ASP A 391 13.99 41.49 23.52
CA ASP A 391 13.24 42.76 23.57
C ASP A 391 13.12 43.63 22.30
N VAL A 392 11.90 44.07 21.93
CA VAL A 392 11.24 45.38 22.26
C VAL A 392 9.82 45.39 21.69
#